data_AF-A0A9P1M9G5-F1
#
_entry.id   AF-A0A9P1M9G5-F1
#
_cell.length_a   1.000
_cell.length_b   1.000
_cell.length_c   1.000
_cell.angle_alpha   90.00
_cell.angle_beta   90.00
_cell.angle_gamma   90.00
#
_symmetry.space_group_name_H-M   'P 1'
#
loop_
_entity.id
_entity.type
_entity.pdbx_description
1 polymer ?
#
loop_
_entity_poly.entity_id
_entity_poly.type
_entity_poly.pdbx_seq_one_letter_code
_entity_poly.pdbx_strand_id
1 'polypeptide(L)'
;MAEATRVAVPDSVLLASLPSTAPSSSPPKPPRASPLPTSPPASTAPKSPSPPSSTASSPPPRRRRRPVRRPRHPRRHPRRLRRDRVPRPWPRRAHAPTEPFVYRLYEIVRNYGYAFKAVCNEKFGDGIMSAIAFSTKVEREDDDQGVAWVVITLRGKW
;
A
#
# COMPACT_ATOMS: atom_id res chain seq x y z
N MET A 1 33.92 -63.28 -46.85
CA MET A 1 34.52 -62.64 -45.65
C MET A 1 34.72 -61.18 -46.03
N ALA A 2 33.98 -60.29 -45.37
CA ALA A 2 33.57 -58.98 -45.88
C ALA A 2 34.62 -57.86 -45.70
N GLU A 3 34.46 -56.88 -46.57
CA GLU A 3 35.30 -55.74 -46.94
C GLU A 3 35.30 -54.62 -45.88
N ALA A 4 36.47 -53.99 -45.68
CA ALA A 4 36.68 -52.90 -44.74
C ALA A 4 36.26 -51.56 -45.36
N THR A 5 35.08 -51.07 -45.01
CA THR A 5 34.55 -49.77 -45.42
C THR A 5 35.16 -48.64 -44.59
N ARG A 6 35.98 -47.81 -45.24
CA ARG A 6 36.40 -46.48 -44.76
C ARG A 6 35.19 -45.55 -44.74
N VAL A 7 34.90 -44.93 -43.59
CA VAL A 7 33.93 -43.82 -43.50
C VAL A 7 34.70 -42.51 -43.60
N ALA A 8 34.41 -41.79 -44.69
CA ALA A 8 34.89 -40.44 -44.97
C ALA A 8 34.12 -39.41 -44.12
N VAL A 9 34.85 -38.47 -43.52
CA VAL A 9 34.29 -37.26 -42.89
C VAL A 9 34.48 -36.12 -43.89
N PRO A 10 33.42 -35.43 -44.35
CA PRO A 10 33.60 -34.22 -45.13
C PRO A 10 33.77 -32.99 -44.23
N ASP A 11 34.95 -32.38 -44.35
CA ASP A 11 35.18 -30.96 -44.07
C ASP A 11 34.29 -30.08 -44.94
N SER A 12 33.81 -28.96 -44.37
CA SER A 12 33.48 -27.67 -45.01
C SER A 12 32.15 -27.10 -44.54
N VAL A 13 32.12 -26.18 -43.56
CA VAL A 13 31.32 -24.93 -43.67
C VAL A 13 31.86 -23.83 -42.71
N LEU A 14 32.57 -22.87 -43.31
CA LEU A 14 32.59 -21.41 -43.02
C LEU A 14 32.72 -20.89 -41.57
N LEU A 15 33.94 -20.48 -41.21
CA LEU A 15 34.17 -19.29 -40.37
C LEU A 15 33.77 -18.04 -41.17
N ALA A 16 32.72 -17.35 -40.76
CA ALA A 16 32.39 -16.01 -41.24
C ALA A 16 32.40 -15.02 -40.06
N SER A 17 33.41 -14.16 -40.11
CA SER A 17 33.64 -13.00 -39.25
C SER A 17 32.51 -11.98 -39.37
N LEU A 18 31.92 -11.54 -38.25
CA LEU A 18 30.98 -10.41 -38.21
C LEU A 18 31.61 -9.21 -37.49
N PRO A 19 31.45 -7.98 -38.01
CA PRO A 19 32.07 -6.78 -37.46
C PRO A 19 31.33 -6.24 -36.23
N SER A 20 32.12 -5.90 -35.20
CA SER A 20 31.70 -5.09 -34.04
C SER A 20 31.39 -3.66 -34.47
N THR A 21 30.15 -3.21 -34.26
CA THR A 21 29.77 -1.80 -34.37
C THR A 21 28.97 -1.41 -33.13
N ALA A 22 29.60 -0.65 -32.25
CA ALA A 22 28.97 -0.03 -31.09
C ALA A 22 28.48 1.39 -31.44
N PRO A 23 27.24 1.78 -31.08
CA PRO A 23 26.87 3.19 -31.05
C PRO A 23 27.08 3.80 -29.66
N SER A 24 27.99 4.75 -29.59
CA SER A 24 28.16 5.72 -28.51
C SER A 24 27.28 6.95 -28.78
N SER A 25 26.37 7.31 -27.86
CA SER A 25 26.10 8.72 -27.48
C SER A 25 25.04 8.84 -26.36
N SER A 26 25.56 9.20 -25.18
CA SER A 26 25.02 9.94 -24.02
C SER A 26 23.50 10.00 -23.70
N PRO A 27 23.11 9.76 -22.42
CA PRO A 27 21.75 10.02 -21.95
C PRO A 27 21.50 11.53 -21.67
N PRO A 28 20.24 12.02 -21.84
CA PRO A 28 19.89 13.42 -21.59
C PRO A 28 19.89 13.77 -20.09
N LYS A 29 20.33 15.00 -19.78
CA LYS A 29 20.44 15.58 -18.43
C LYS A 29 19.05 15.80 -17.80
N PRO A 30 18.82 15.47 -16.52
CA PRO A 30 17.52 15.67 -15.88
C PRO A 30 17.20 17.16 -15.65
N PRO A 31 15.91 17.55 -15.69
CA PRO A 31 15.50 18.92 -15.42
C PRO A 31 15.73 19.33 -13.97
N ARG A 32 16.08 20.61 -13.79
CA ARG A 32 16.41 21.26 -12.52
C ARG A 32 15.20 21.24 -11.58
N ALA A 33 15.37 20.72 -10.36
CA ALA A 33 14.34 20.69 -9.34
C ALA A 33 13.89 22.10 -8.94
N SER A 34 12.57 22.35 -8.97
CA SER A 34 11.95 23.55 -8.41
C SER A 34 12.00 23.50 -6.87
N PRO A 35 12.25 24.61 -6.17
CA PRO A 35 12.24 24.63 -4.71
C PRO A 35 10.81 24.48 -4.16
N LEU A 36 10.66 23.62 -3.16
CA LEU A 36 9.42 23.40 -2.40
C LEU A 36 9.00 24.67 -1.64
N PRO A 37 7.70 24.98 -1.54
CA PRO A 37 7.22 26.08 -0.70
C PRO A 37 7.38 25.75 0.79
N THR A 38 7.98 26.68 1.51
CA THR A 38 8.17 26.68 2.97
C THR A 38 6.84 26.71 3.73
N SER A 39 6.70 25.88 4.74
CA SER A 39 5.56 25.83 5.67
C SER A 39 5.34 27.16 6.41
N PRO A 40 4.09 27.58 6.67
CA PRO A 40 3.81 28.74 7.51
C PRO A 40 3.94 28.42 9.02
N PRO A 41 4.32 29.40 9.86
CA PRO A 41 4.49 29.20 11.31
C PRO A 41 3.17 29.13 12.08
N ALA A 42 3.26 28.50 13.25
CA ALA A 42 2.18 28.08 14.11
C ALA A 42 1.45 29.20 14.87
N SER A 43 0.14 28.99 15.04
CA SER A 43 -0.67 29.16 16.26
C SER A 43 -0.60 30.49 17.04
N THR A 44 -1.70 31.25 16.99
CA THR A 44 -2.05 32.22 18.04
C THR A 44 -3.46 31.89 18.55
N ALA A 45 -3.54 31.36 19.78
CA ALA A 45 -4.79 31.14 20.50
C ALA A 45 -5.32 32.46 21.10
N PRO A 46 -6.64 32.73 21.09
CA PRO A 46 -7.19 33.92 21.72
C PRO A 46 -7.36 33.77 23.24
N LYS A 47 -6.99 34.84 23.97
CA LYS A 47 -7.12 35.03 25.42
C LYS A 47 -8.59 35.04 25.88
N SER A 48 -8.90 34.28 26.94
CA SER A 48 -10.14 34.37 27.71
C SER A 48 -10.25 35.71 28.47
N PRO A 49 -11.43 36.36 28.50
CA PRO A 49 -11.65 37.51 29.38
C PRO A 49 -12.10 37.10 30.80
N SER A 50 -11.60 37.82 31.79
CA SER A 50 -11.91 37.69 33.22
C SER A 50 -13.31 38.24 33.58
N PRO A 51 -13.95 37.76 34.67
CA PRO A 51 -15.28 38.25 35.08
C PRO A 51 -15.19 39.53 35.95
N PRO A 52 -16.16 40.46 35.86
CA PRO A 52 -16.24 41.59 36.78
C PRO A 52 -16.90 41.25 38.12
N SER A 53 -16.45 42.00 39.12
CA SER A 53 -16.78 41.99 40.55
C SER A 53 -18.23 42.35 40.89
N SER A 54 -18.68 41.80 42.03
CA SER A 54 -19.99 41.93 42.66
C SER A 54 -20.42 43.36 43.01
N THR A 55 -21.70 43.66 42.82
CA THR A 55 -22.42 44.71 43.56
C THR A 55 -23.76 44.17 44.06
N ALA A 56 -24.00 44.39 45.34
CA ALA A 56 -25.17 43.92 46.09
C ALA A 56 -26.41 44.75 45.78
N SER A 57 -27.58 44.09 45.66
CA SER A 57 -28.89 44.74 45.80
C SER A 57 -29.91 43.74 46.35
N SER A 58 -30.79 44.25 47.21
CA SER A 58 -31.58 43.58 48.26
C SER A 58 -32.56 42.46 47.80
N PRO A 59 -32.93 41.52 48.70
CA PRO A 59 -33.86 40.45 48.37
C PRO A 59 -35.34 40.90 48.43
N PRO A 60 -36.21 40.49 47.48
CA PRO A 60 -37.64 40.74 47.53
C PRO A 60 -38.40 39.78 48.50
N PRO A 61 -39.61 40.15 48.95
CA PRO A 61 -40.30 39.49 50.06
C PRO A 61 -40.80 38.07 49.74
N ARG A 62 -40.75 37.20 50.77
CA ARG A 62 -41.11 35.77 50.71
C ARG A 62 -42.58 35.56 50.33
N ARG A 63 -42.83 35.19 49.07
CA ARG A 63 -44.12 34.63 48.62
C ARG A 63 -44.37 33.28 49.30
N ARG A 64 -45.46 33.16 50.06
CA ARG A 64 -45.90 31.90 50.69
C ARG A 64 -46.05 30.81 49.62
N ARG A 65 -45.20 29.78 49.68
CA ARG A 65 -45.24 28.65 48.74
C ARG A 65 -46.50 27.83 49.01
N ARG A 66 -47.39 27.73 48.02
CA ARG A 66 -48.48 26.74 48.00
C ARG A 66 -47.88 25.32 48.10
N PRO A 67 -48.51 24.37 48.81
CA PRO A 67 -48.02 23.00 48.86
C PRO A 67 -48.12 22.39 47.45
N VAL A 68 -46.96 22.14 46.84
CA VAL A 68 -46.87 21.41 45.57
C VAL A 68 -47.25 19.96 45.85
N ARG A 69 -48.42 19.52 45.37
CA ARG A 69 -48.78 18.09 45.34
C ARG A 69 -47.70 17.38 44.53
N ARG A 70 -46.91 16.52 45.18
CA ARG A 70 -45.88 15.72 44.51
C ARG A 70 -46.55 14.83 43.46
N PRO A 71 -46.13 14.88 42.18
CA PRO A 71 -46.60 13.91 41.20
C PRO A 71 -46.14 12.52 41.63
N ARG A 72 -47.07 11.56 41.72
CA ARG A 72 -46.71 10.15 41.90
C ARG A 72 -45.90 9.73 40.67
N HIS A 73 -44.62 9.42 40.86
CA HIS A 73 -43.78 8.92 39.79
C HIS A 73 -44.39 7.61 39.23
N PRO A 74 -44.57 7.48 37.90
CA PRO A 74 -44.94 6.19 37.34
C PRO A 74 -43.80 5.20 37.65
N ARG A 75 -44.18 4.00 38.10
CA ARG A 75 -43.25 2.90 38.39
C ARG A 75 -42.34 2.73 37.16
N ARG A 76 -41.04 2.97 37.35
CA ARG A 76 -40.03 2.75 36.31
C ARG A 76 -40.03 1.26 35.97
N HIS A 77 -40.63 0.88 34.86
CA HIS A 77 -40.39 -0.44 34.29
C HIS A 77 -38.87 -0.58 34.05
N PRO A 78 -38.26 -1.74 34.34
CA PRO A 78 -36.86 -1.92 34.04
C PRO A 78 -36.67 -1.67 32.54
N ARG A 79 -35.82 -0.70 32.21
CA ARG A 79 -35.41 -0.43 30.83
C ARG A 79 -34.96 -1.76 30.26
N ARG A 80 -35.75 -2.34 29.34
CA ARG A 80 -35.30 -3.45 28.51
C ARG A 80 -33.98 -2.99 27.91
N LEU A 81 -32.86 -3.60 28.33
CA LEU A 81 -31.60 -3.40 27.64
C LEU A 81 -31.90 -3.68 26.18
N ARG A 82 -31.74 -2.67 25.33
CA ARG A 82 -31.84 -2.85 23.89
C ARG A 82 -30.83 -3.93 23.54
N ARG A 83 -31.33 -5.14 23.29
CA ARG A 83 -30.54 -6.28 22.83
C ARG A 83 -30.20 -6.12 21.34
N ASP A 84 -29.92 -4.89 20.93
CA ASP A 84 -29.81 -4.44 19.55
C ASP A 84 -28.53 -3.64 19.40
N ARG A 85 -27.41 -4.36 19.46
CA ARG A 85 -26.13 -4.04 18.84
C ARG A 85 -25.18 -5.17 19.21
N VAL A 86 -25.43 -6.34 18.62
CA VAL A 86 -24.30 -7.25 18.37
C VAL A 86 -23.28 -6.41 17.60
N PRO A 87 -22.04 -6.25 18.09
CA PRO A 87 -21.00 -5.59 17.30
C PRO A 87 -21.02 -6.24 15.93
N ARG A 88 -21.17 -5.45 14.86
CA ARG A 88 -21.05 -6.00 13.51
C ARG A 88 -19.74 -6.79 13.51
N PRO A 89 -19.74 -8.06 13.08
CA PRO A 89 -18.52 -8.84 13.03
C PRO A 89 -17.43 -7.97 12.38
N TRP A 90 -16.30 -7.83 13.06
CA TRP A 90 -15.12 -7.14 12.53
C TRP A 90 -14.92 -7.58 11.08
N PRO A 91 -14.59 -6.68 10.12
CA PRO A 91 -14.53 -7.00 8.70
C PRO A 91 -13.85 -8.36 8.53
N ARG A 92 -14.64 -9.34 8.08
CA ARG A 92 -14.17 -10.72 7.94
C ARG A 92 -12.92 -10.65 7.08
N ARG A 93 -11.84 -11.23 7.61
CA ARG A 93 -10.52 -11.51 7.02
C ARG A 93 -10.37 -10.83 5.66
N ALA A 94 -9.53 -9.80 5.56
CA ALA A 94 -9.18 -9.14 4.30
C ALA A 94 -9.21 -10.16 3.15
N HIS A 95 -10.27 -10.10 2.36
CA HIS A 95 -10.58 -11.18 1.44
C HIS A 95 -9.44 -11.23 0.43
N ALA A 96 -8.89 -12.42 0.21
CA ALA A 96 -7.97 -12.61 -0.90
C ALA A 96 -8.62 -12.09 -2.18
N PRO A 97 -7.85 -11.55 -3.14
CA PRO A 97 -8.41 -11.01 -4.37
C PRO A 97 -9.36 -12.03 -5.03
N THR A 98 -10.57 -11.60 -5.35
CA THR A 98 -11.57 -12.47 -6.01
C THR A 98 -11.26 -12.62 -7.51
N GLU A 99 -10.57 -11.66 -8.09
CA GLU A 99 -10.25 -11.64 -9.52
C GLU A 99 -9.10 -12.62 -9.82
N PRO A 100 -9.26 -13.52 -10.80
CA PRO A 100 -8.34 -14.64 -11.01
C PRO A 100 -6.91 -14.21 -11.38
N PHE A 101 -6.72 -13.17 -12.19
CA PHE A 101 -5.38 -12.72 -12.58
C PHE A 101 -4.62 -12.11 -11.39
N VAL A 102 -5.26 -11.23 -10.63
CA VAL A 102 -4.70 -10.64 -9.40
C VAL A 102 -4.46 -11.72 -8.34
N TYR A 103 -5.32 -12.73 -8.27
CA TYR A 103 -5.11 -13.87 -7.38
C TYR A 103 -3.83 -14.65 -7.72
N ARG A 104 -3.47 -14.81 -9.00
CA ARG A 104 -2.19 -15.44 -9.39
C ARG A 104 -0.98 -14.64 -8.91
N LEU A 105 -1.01 -13.31 -9.02
CA LEU A 105 0.07 -12.47 -8.48
C LEU A 105 0.17 -12.61 -6.96
N TYR A 106 -0.97 -12.68 -6.27
CA TYR A 106 -1.02 -12.92 -4.84
C TYR A 106 -0.45 -14.30 -4.45
N GLU A 107 -0.73 -15.36 -5.23
CA GLU A 107 -0.16 -16.69 -5.02
C GLU A 107 1.36 -16.72 -5.21
N ILE A 108 1.88 -15.99 -6.21
CA ILE A 108 3.33 -15.86 -6.41
C ILE A 108 3.96 -15.24 -5.17
N VAL A 109 3.41 -14.15 -4.63
CA VAL A 109 3.92 -13.52 -3.40
C VAL A 109 3.79 -14.46 -2.20
N ARG A 110 2.71 -15.23 -2.10
CA ARG A 110 2.52 -16.20 -1.01
C ARG A 110 3.56 -17.32 -1.05
N ASN A 111 3.89 -17.83 -2.25
CA ASN A 111 4.80 -18.97 -2.41
C ASN A 111 6.28 -18.54 -2.41
N TYR A 112 6.60 -17.43 -3.09
CA TYR A 112 7.97 -16.97 -3.30
C TYR A 112 8.38 -15.79 -2.41
N GLY A 113 7.48 -15.20 -1.63
CA GLY A 113 7.77 -13.99 -0.84
C GLY A 113 8.97 -14.16 0.12
N TYR A 114 9.05 -15.30 0.81
CA TYR A 114 10.20 -15.60 1.68
C TYR A 114 11.49 -15.87 0.90
N ALA A 115 11.38 -16.50 -0.29
CA ALA A 115 12.53 -16.71 -1.15
C ALA A 115 13.10 -15.38 -1.66
N PHE A 116 12.24 -14.46 -2.11
CA PHE A 116 12.67 -13.11 -2.50
C PHE A 116 13.29 -12.35 -1.33
N LYS A 117 12.72 -12.44 -0.13
CA LYS A 117 13.32 -11.82 1.07
C LYS A 117 14.72 -12.36 1.34
N ALA A 118 14.92 -13.68 1.31
CA ALA A 118 16.22 -14.28 1.56
C ALA A 118 17.28 -13.81 0.53
N VAL A 119 16.97 -13.93 -0.76
CA VAL A 119 17.89 -13.53 -1.85
C VAL A 119 18.19 -12.03 -1.82
N CYS A 120 17.20 -11.18 -1.54
CA CYS A 120 17.42 -9.74 -1.43
C CYS A 120 18.28 -9.40 -0.21
N ASN A 121 18.07 -10.06 0.93
CA ASN A 121 18.87 -9.83 2.12
C ASN A 121 20.34 -10.28 1.94
N GLU A 122 20.57 -11.36 1.19
CA GLU A 122 21.93 -11.80 0.82
C GLU A 122 22.64 -10.79 -0.08
N LYS A 123 21.93 -10.16 -1.01
CA LYS A 123 22.53 -9.24 -2.00
C LYS A 123 22.65 -7.79 -1.52
N PHE A 124 21.67 -7.31 -0.75
CA PHE A 124 21.52 -5.90 -0.41
C PHE A 124 21.51 -5.62 1.11
N GLY A 125 21.56 -6.65 1.96
CA GLY A 125 21.55 -6.52 3.42
C GLY A 125 20.14 -6.41 4.00
N ASP A 126 20.01 -5.99 5.26
CA ASP A 126 18.69 -5.82 5.90
C ASP A 126 18.00 -4.56 5.36
N GLY A 127 16.79 -4.72 4.83
CA GLY A 127 16.06 -3.65 4.14
C GLY A 127 14.78 -4.14 3.48
N ILE A 128 14.13 -3.25 2.73
CA ILE A 128 12.91 -3.56 1.99
C ILE A 128 12.94 -2.90 0.62
N MET A 129 12.44 -3.61 -0.39
CA MET A 129 12.15 -2.98 -1.68
C MET A 129 10.97 -2.01 -1.51
N SER A 130 11.20 -0.72 -1.75
CA SER A 130 10.18 0.32 -1.68
C SER A 130 9.08 0.07 -2.71
N ALA A 131 7.83 0.15 -2.26
CA ALA A 131 6.63 0.16 -3.10
C ALA A 131 6.15 1.58 -3.46
N ILE A 132 6.81 2.63 -2.95
CA ILE A 132 6.47 4.04 -3.24
C ILE A 132 7.45 4.61 -4.27
N ALA A 133 8.75 4.47 -4.03
CA ALA A 133 9.79 4.78 -5.02
C ALA A 133 9.98 3.55 -5.93
N PHE A 134 8.94 3.26 -6.70
CA PHE A 134 8.76 2.01 -7.44
C PHE A 134 8.29 2.26 -8.88
N SER A 135 8.73 1.42 -9.80
CA SER A 135 8.27 1.39 -11.20
C SER A 135 7.98 -0.06 -11.62
N THR A 136 6.92 -0.25 -12.41
CA THR A 136 6.56 -1.55 -12.98
C THR A 136 6.40 -1.44 -14.49
N LYS A 137 6.75 -2.50 -15.20
CA LYS A 137 6.54 -2.64 -16.64
C LYS A 137 5.92 -4.00 -16.94
N VAL A 138 5.04 -4.02 -17.95
CA VAL A 138 4.41 -5.23 -18.45
C VAL A 138 4.73 -5.33 -19.93
N GLU A 139 5.35 -6.44 -20.31
CA GLU A 139 5.78 -6.73 -21.66
C GLU A 139 5.21 -8.09 -22.08
N ARG A 140 5.00 -8.27 -23.39
CA ARG A 140 4.59 -9.53 -23.99
C ARG A 140 5.80 -10.14 -24.66
N GLU A 141 6.05 -11.41 -24.37
CA GLU A 141 7.09 -12.21 -25.00
C GLU A 141 6.42 -13.42 -25.66
N ASP A 142 6.69 -13.70 -26.93
CA ASP A 142 6.19 -14.89 -27.60
C ASP A 142 7.34 -15.90 -27.66
N ASP A 143 7.10 -17.15 -27.25
CA ASP A 143 8.12 -18.20 -27.29
C ASP A 143 8.25 -18.84 -28.69
N ASP A 144 9.25 -19.72 -28.84
CA ASP A 144 9.50 -20.46 -30.09
C ASP A 144 8.32 -21.37 -30.50
N GLN A 145 7.40 -21.66 -29.57
CA GLN A 145 6.20 -22.45 -29.81
C GLN A 145 4.96 -21.58 -30.11
N GLY A 146 5.13 -20.25 -30.15
CA GLY A 146 4.06 -19.28 -30.41
C GLY A 146 3.14 -19.01 -29.22
N VAL A 147 3.52 -19.42 -28.00
CA VAL A 147 2.78 -19.11 -26.77
C VAL A 147 3.18 -17.73 -26.27
N ALA A 148 2.18 -16.90 -25.98
CA ALA A 148 2.36 -15.58 -25.42
C ALA A 148 2.55 -15.64 -23.90
N TRP A 149 3.68 -15.11 -23.43
CA TRP A 149 4.06 -14.94 -22.04
C TRP A 149 3.90 -13.49 -21.60
N VAL A 150 3.50 -13.29 -20.35
CA VAL A 150 3.39 -11.97 -19.72
C VAL A 150 4.58 -11.80 -18.80
N VAL A 151 5.44 -10.83 -19.11
CA VAL A 151 6.62 -10.50 -18.32
C VAL A 151 6.32 -9.26 -17.48
N ILE A 152 6.39 -9.41 -16.16
CA ILE A 152 6.17 -8.31 -15.21
C ILE A 152 7.51 -7.99 -14.54
N THR A 153 8.02 -6.79 -14.78
CA THR A 153 9.26 -6.32 -14.16
C THR A 153 8.93 -5.40 -12.99
N LEU A 154 9.35 -5.79 -11.78
CA LEU A 154 9.19 -5.00 -10.56
C LEU A 154 10.53 -4.34 -10.20
N ARG A 155 10.60 -3.00 -10.23
CA ARG A 155 11.81 -2.25 -9.89
C ARG A 155 11.52 -1.24 -8.78
N GLY A 156 11.94 -1.56 -7.57
CA GLY A 156 11.89 -0.67 -6.42
C GLY A 156 13.27 -0.25 -5.94
N LYS A 157 13.34 0.93 -5.31
CA LYS A 157 14.51 1.34 -4.54
C LYS A 157 14.67 0.44 -3.30
N TRP A 158 15.89 -0.02 -3.02
CA TRP A 158 16.25 -0.67 -1.76
C TRP A 158 16.50 0.37 -0.67
#